data_AF-A0A3N9UZ39-F1
#
_entry.id   AF-A0A3N9UZ39-F1
#
_cell.length_a   1.000
_cell.length_b   1.000
_cell.length_c   1.000
_cell.angle_alpha   90.00
_cell.angle_beta   90.00
_cell.angle_gamma   90.00
#
_symmetry.space_group_name_H-M   'P 1'
#
loop_
_entity.id
_entity.type
_entity.pdbx_description
1 polymer ?
#
loop_
_entity_poly.entity_id
_entity_poly.type
_entity_poly.pdbx_seq_one_letter_code
_entity_poly.pdbx_strand_id
1 'polypeptide(L)'
;MLLFAHMGLALLFARPFKKADLTFLAIGSMLPDIIDKPLGTILFGTPGMGRIFAHTLLFLFVIAALAVFLRDIRLVSLCGGVFIHLALDTMWNSPVILFWPLLGPFPIAHYVSPLDYLEMLMLGLKNPGIWIPECIGLAYLIYFAAERKPRIYARIKSILAR
;
A
#
# COMPACT_ATOMS: atom_id res chain seq x y z
N MET A 1 -6.99 -2.84 7.63
CA MET A 1 -6.17 -2.91 6.40
C MET A 1 -7.11 -3.06 5.24
N LEU A 2 -6.82 -2.41 4.12
CA LEU A 2 -7.60 -2.53 2.88
C LEU A 2 -6.77 -3.26 1.82
N LEU A 3 -6.48 -4.55 2.00
CA LEU A 3 -5.45 -5.25 1.21
C LEU A 3 -5.72 -5.19 -0.30
N PHE A 4 -6.90 -5.64 -0.72
CA PHE A 4 -7.30 -5.66 -2.13
C PHE A 4 -7.61 -4.25 -2.61
N ALA A 5 -8.19 -3.39 -1.77
CA ALA A 5 -8.45 -2.01 -2.15
C ALA A 5 -7.15 -1.28 -2.50
N HIS A 6 -6.11 -1.39 -1.68
CA HIS A 6 -4.84 -0.72 -1.92
C HIS A 6 -4.20 -1.13 -3.24
N MET A 7 -4.06 -2.44 -3.51
CA MET A 7 -3.48 -2.88 -4.79
C MET A 7 -4.42 -2.64 -5.98
N GLY A 8 -5.69 -3.01 -5.84
CA GLY A 8 -6.66 -2.95 -6.92
C GLY A 8 -6.98 -1.52 -7.33
N LEU A 9 -7.26 -0.64 -6.36
CA LEU A 9 -7.54 0.78 -6.65
C LEU A 9 -6.28 1.50 -7.12
N ALA A 10 -5.08 1.18 -6.60
CA ALA A 10 -3.86 1.75 -7.15
C ALA A 10 -3.70 1.44 -8.63
N LEU A 11 -3.83 0.16 -9.01
CA LEU A 11 -3.74 -0.26 -10.40
C LEU A 11 -4.87 0.31 -11.28
N LEU A 12 -6.06 0.53 -10.71
CA LEU A 12 -7.19 1.17 -11.39
C LEU A 12 -6.88 2.65 -11.66
N PHE A 13 -6.44 3.40 -10.65
CA PHE A 13 -6.06 4.81 -10.79
C PHE A 13 -4.86 5.00 -11.72
N ALA A 14 -3.99 4.00 -11.85
CA ALA A 14 -2.85 4.04 -12.76
C ALA A 14 -3.21 3.83 -14.25
N ARG A 15 -4.43 3.37 -14.59
CA ARG A 15 -4.84 3.09 -15.99
C ARG A 15 -4.57 4.19 -17.02
N PRO A 16 -4.88 5.48 -16.75
CA PRO A 16 -4.59 6.55 -17.70
C PRO A 16 -3.09 6.78 -17.90
N PHE A 17 -2.25 6.41 -16.92
CA PHE A 17 -0.81 6.65 -16.94
C PHE A 17 -0.06 5.53 -17.68
N LYS A 18 -0.06 5.56 -19.02
CA LYS A 18 0.55 4.52 -19.88
C LYS A 18 2.04 4.25 -19.63
N LYS A 19 2.76 5.24 -19.07
CA LYS A 19 4.20 5.13 -18.76
C LYS A 19 4.46 4.57 -17.36
N ALA A 20 3.45 4.44 -16.50
CA ALA A 20 3.63 3.94 -15.15
C ALA A 20 4.05 2.46 -15.17
N ASP A 21 5.05 2.12 -14.34
CA ASP A 21 5.39 0.75 -14.04
C ASP A 21 4.38 0.19 -13.02
N LEU A 22 3.44 -0.61 -13.52
CA LEU A 22 2.36 -1.15 -12.70
C LEU A 22 2.86 -2.11 -11.60
N THR A 23 4.02 -2.74 -11.78
CA THR A 23 4.59 -3.63 -10.76
C THR A 23 5.13 -2.81 -9.60
N PHE A 24 5.93 -1.79 -9.88
CA PHE A 24 6.43 -0.90 -8.83
C PHE A 24 5.31 -0.10 -8.16
N LEU A 25 4.28 0.29 -8.91
CA LEU A 25 3.10 0.92 -8.33
C LEU A 25 2.36 -0.01 -7.37
N ALA A 26 2.14 -1.28 -7.75
CA ALA A 26 1.52 -2.26 -6.86
C ALA A 26 2.36 -2.51 -5.60
N ILE A 27 3.69 -2.64 -5.75
CA ILE A 27 4.62 -2.75 -4.62
C ILE A 27 4.49 -1.53 -3.71
N GLY A 28 4.52 -0.32 -4.29
CA GLY A 28 4.39 0.94 -3.54
C GLY A 28 3.08 1.04 -2.79
N SER A 29 1.98 0.55 -3.37
CA SER A 29 0.66 0.53 -2.73
C SER A 29 0.57 -0.37 -1.50
N MET A 30 1.50 -1.32 -1.34
CA MET A 30 1.61 -2.21 -0.17
C MET A 30 2.75 -1.84 0.76
N LEU A 31 3.72 -1.06 0.27
CA LEU A 31 5.00 -0.85 0.90
C LEU A 31 4.89 -0.28 2.32
N PRO A 32 4.02 0.71 2.62
CA PRO A 32 3.92 1.24 3.98
C PRO A 32 3.51 0.19 4.99
N ASP A 33 2.52 -0.63 4.65
CA ASP A 33 2.04 -1.71 5.51
C ASP A 33 3.05 -2.85 5.69
N ILE A 34 3.79 -3.19 4.62
CA ILE A 34 4.86 -4.20 4.67
C ILE A 34 5.98 -3.75 5.61
N ILE A 35 6.30 -2.45 5.66
CA ILE A 35 7.35 -1.91 6.52
C ILE A 35 6.84 -1.74 7.94
N ASP A 36 5.76 -0.98 8.12
CA ASP A 36 5.39 -0.45 9.42
C ASP A 36 4.76 -1.49 10.34
N LYS A 37 4.07 -2.52 9.81
CA LYS A 37 3.42 -3.51 10.67
C LYS A 37 4.38 -4.48 11.35
N PRO A 38 5.33 -5.11 10.63
CA PRO A 38 6.37 -5.90 11.29
C PRO A 38 7.21 -5.03 12.22
N LEU A 39 7.59 -3.84 11.76
CA LEU A 39 8.44 -2.94 12.53
C LEU A 39 7.75 -2.44 13.80
N GLY A 40 6.45 -2.14 13.73
CA GLY A 40 5.60 -1.84 14.88
C GLY A 40 5.61 -2.94 15.93
N THR A 41 5.50 -4.19 15.48
CA THR A 41 5.51 -5.35 16.37
C THR A 41 6.90 -5.60 16.99
N ILE A 42 7.98 -5.44 16.20
CA ILE A 42 9.35 -5.68 16.65
C ILE A 42 9.84 -4.57 17.60
N LEU A 43 9.59 -3.30 17.28
CA LEU A 43 10.10 -2.17 18.06
C LEU A 43 9.21 -1.82 19.25
N PHE A 44 7.89 -1.99 19.14
CA PHE A 44 6.93 -1.57 20.17
C PHE A 44 6.14 -2.72 20.78
N GLY A 45 6.43 -3.97 20.39
CA GLY A 45 5.84 -5.16 20.99
C GLY A 45 4.37 -5.39 20.64
N THR A 46 3.78 -4.62 19.71
CA THR A 46 2.37 -4.76 19.36
C THR A 46 2.06 -4.46 17.89
N PRO A 47 1.18 -5.24 17.23
CA PRO A 47 0.64 -4.92 15.91
C PRO A 47 -0.22 -3.65 15.90
N GLY A 48 -0.63 -3.14 17.07
CA GLY A 48 -1.32 -1.85 17.19
C GLY A 48 -0.48 -0.66 16.71
N MET A 49 0.85 -0.78 16.74
CA MET A 49 1.80 0.24 16.26
C MET A 49 2.10 0.09 14.76
N GLY A 50 1.09 -0.20 13.95
CA GLY A 50 1.25 -0.56 12.53
C GLY A 50 1.33 0.62 11.54
N ARG A 51 1.37 1.87 12.03
CA ARG A 51 1.48 3.10 11.22
C ARG A 51 2.54 4.01 11.85
N ILE A 52 3.75 3.95 11.33
CA ILE A 52 4.93 4.65 11.85
C ILE A 52 5.67 5.35 10.70
N PHE A 53 6.91 4.97 10.39
CA PHE A 53 7.79 5.69 9.48
C PHE A 53 7.30 5.71 8.02
N ALA A 54 6.81 4.60 7.49
CA ALA A 54 6.42 4.51 6.09
C ALA A 54 5.04 5.12 5.80
N HIS A 55 4.25 5.39 6.86
CA HIS A 55 2.99 6.14 6.78
C HIS A 55 3.16 7.68 6.89
N THR A 56 4.38 8.19 6.72
CA THR A 56 4.69 9.64 6.81
C THR A 56 4.83 10.29 5.43
N LEU A 57 4.61 11.60 5.35
CA LEU A 57 5.00 12.40 4.18
C LEU A 57 6.51 12.43 3.98
N LEU A 58 7.29 12.34 5.07
CA LEU A 58 8.75 12.25 4.99
C LEU A 58 9.19 11.05 4.14
N PHE A 59 8.63 9.86 4.41
CA PHE A 59 8.92 8.66 3.62
C PHE A 59 8.53 8.83 2.16
N LEU A 60 7.34 9.38 1.89
CA LEU A 60 6.90 9.69 0.52
C LEU A 60 7.87 10.64 -0.18
N PHE A 61 8.31 11.72 0.48
CA PHE A 61 9.23 12.69 -0.09
C PHE A 61 10.63 12.14 -0.32
N VAL A 62 11.11 11.24 0.53
CA VAL A 62 12.39 10.52 0.29
C VAL A 62 12.30 9.70 -0.99
N ILE A 63 11.23 8.93 -1.19
CA ILE A 63 11.04 8.15 -2.43
C ILE A 63 10.91 9.09 -3.64
N ALA A 64 10.15 10.19 -3.51
CA ALA A 64 10.01 11.18 -4.57
C ALA A 64 11.35 11.82 -4.96
N ALA A 65 12.17 12.20 -3.97
CA ALA A 65 13.49 12.77 -4.19
C ALA A 65 14.41 11.78 -4.90
N LEU A 66 14.41 10.50 -4.48
CA LEU A 66 15.15 9.43 -5.16
C LEU A 66 14.67 9.22 -6.59
N ALA A 67 13.36 9.25 -6.82
CA ALA A 67 12.78 9.09 -8.15
C ALA A 67 13.22 10.21 -9.11
N VAL A 68 13.24 11.47 -8.63
CA VAL A 68 13.71 12.63 -9.40
C VAL A 68 15.21 12.57 -9.64
N PHE A 69 15.99 12.27 -8.61
CA PHE A 69 17.46 12.20 -8.68
C PHE A 69 17.93 11.12 -9.66
N LEU A 70 17.35 9.92 -9.58
CA LEU A 70 17.70 8.79 -10.43
C LEU A 70 16.98 8.79 -11.79
N ARG A 71 16.00 9.68 -11.99
CA ARG A 71 15.14 9.76 -13.17
C ARG A 71 14.51 8.40 -13.54
N ASP A 72 14.14 7.61 -12.54
CA ASP A 72 13.64 6.25 -12.71
C ASP A 72 12.11 6.20 -12.61
N ILE A 73 11.44 5.86 -13.71
CA ILE A 73 9.99 5.73 -13.79
C ILE A 73 9.43 4.67 -12.83
N ARG A 74 10.23 3.67 -12.46
CA ARG A 74 9.87 2.65 -11.48
C ARG A 74 9.74 3.25 -10.10
N LEU A 75 10.68 4.12 -9.70
CA LEU A 75 10.61 4.85 -8.44
C LEU A 75 9.49 5.89 -8.42
N VAL A 76 9.22 6.54 -9.57
CA VAL A 76 8.03 7.42 -9.71
C VAL A 76 6.75 6.62 -9.49
N SER A 77 6.68 5.42 -10.06
CA SER A 77 5.51 4.53 -9.92
C SER A 77 5.38 4.01 -8.49
N LEU A 78 6.49 3.65 -7.85
CA LEU A 78 6.56 3.29 -6.42
C LEU A 78 6.05 4.42 -5.54
N CYS A 79 6.52 5.64 -5.77
CA CYS A 79 6.07 6.85 -5.07
C CYS A 79 4.56 7.07 -5.25
N GLY A 80 4.04 6.89 -6.47
CA GLY A 80 2.61 6.97 -6.76
C GLY A 80 1.80 5.92 -5.99
N GLY A 81 2.31 4.68 -5.90
CA GLY A 81 1.71 3.62 -5.08
C GLY A 81 1.65 4.00 -3.60
N VAL A 82 2.75 4.49 -3.03
CA VAL A 82 2.81 4.94 -1.63
C VAL A 82 1.84 6.10 -1.39
N PHE A 83 1.77 7.07 -2.31
CA PHE A 83 0.81 8.17 -2.21
C PHE A 83 -0.65 7.68 -2.16
N ILE A 84 -1.01 6.76 -3.07
CA ILE A 84 -2.35 6.16 -3.08
C ILE A 84 -2.60 5.40 -1.77
N HIS A 85 -1.59 4.73 -1.21
CA HIS A 85 -1.69 4.08 0.09
C HIS A 85 -2.05 5.07 1.20
N LEU A 86 -1.28 6.15 1.36
CA LEU A 86 -1.55 7.16 2.39
C LEU A 86 -2.95 7.77 2.23
N ALA A 87 -3.40 7.95 0.98
CA ALA A 87 -4.72 8.48 0.69
C ALA A 87 -5.85 7.51 1.06
N LEU A 88 -5.70 6.22 0.72
CA LEU A 88 -6.70 5.20 1.04
C LEU A 88 -6.78 4.91 2.55
N ASP A 89 -5.66 5.04 3.26
CA ASP A 89 -5.62 4.97 4.71
C ASP A 89 -6.14 6.25 5.41
N THR A 90 -6.52 7.27 4.63
CA THR A 90 -7.02 8.57 5.10
C THR A 90 -6.07 9.24 6.09
N MET A 91 -4.76 9.18 5.81
CA MET A 91 -3.72 9.56 6.78
C MET A 91 -3.80 11.02 7.25
N TRP A 92 -4.54 11.89 6.56
CA TRP A 92 -4.87 13.24 7.03
C TRP A 92 -5.64 13.26 8.36
N ASN A 93 -6.31 12.17 8.73
CA ASN A 93 -6.97 12.01 10.04
C ASN A 93 -5.98 11.76 11.19
N SER A 94 -4.72 11.44 10.89
CA SER A 94 -3.65 11.22 11.86
C SER A 94 -2.47 12.17 11.59
N PRO A 95 -2.65 13.49 11.74
CA PRO A 95 -1.67 14.49 11.32
C PRO A 95 -0.30 14.32 12.01
N VAL A 96 -0.28 13.91 13.28
CA VAL A 96 0.97 13.66 14.02
C VAL A 96 1.82 12.60 13.32
N ILE A 97 1.20 11.53 12.82
CA ILE A 97 1.89 10.49 12.06
C ILE A 97 2.25 11.03 10.67
N LEU A 98 1.28 11.62 9.96
CA LEU A 98 1.48 12.07 8.57
C LEU A 98 2.62 13.09 8.44
N PHE A 99 2.75 14.02 9.40
CA PHE A 99 3.77 15.07 9.40
C PHE A 99 4.96 14.77 10.33
N TRP A 100 5.08 13.54 10.84
CA TRP A 100 6.23 13.16 11.64
C TRP A 100 7.55 13.42 10.88
N PRO A 101 8.59 13.98 11.52
CA PRO A 101 8.74 14.27 12.96
C PRO A 101 8.30 15.68 13.39
N LEU A 102 7.72 16.48 12.50
CA LEU A 102 7.48 17.92 12.73
C LEU A 102 6.46 18.21 13.83
N LEU A 103 5.47 17.33 14.00
CA LEU A 103 4.38 17.49 14.98
C LEU A 103 4.59 16.70 16.28
N GLY A 104 5.79 16.17 16.51
CA GLY A 104 6.15 15.42 17.71
C GLY A 104 6.30 13.90 17.49
N PRO A 105 6.43 13.11 18.57
CA PRO A 105 6.64 11.67 18.50
C PRO A 105 5.38 10.92 18.03
N PHE A 106 5.55 9.67 17.58
CA PHE A 106 4.41 8.82 17.22
C PHE A 106 3.47 8.61 18.42
N PRO A 107 2.14 8.73 18.22
CA PRO A 107 1.17 8.40 19.26
C PRO A 107 1.34 6.95 19.71
N ILE A 108 1.35 6.72 21.01
CA ILE A 108 1.43 5.36 21.57
C ILE A 108 0.07 4.69 21.37
N ALA A 109 0.05 3.60 20.61
CA ALA A 109 -1.13 2.76 20.48
C ALA A 109 -1.28 1.86 21.72
N HIS A 110 -2.53 1.51 22.05
CA HIS A 110 -2.79 0.48 23.05
C HIS A 110 -2.19 -0.85 22.60
N TYR A 111 -1.72 -1.64 23.57
CA TYR A 111 -1.31 -3.01 23.30
C TYR A 111 -2.50 -3.81 22.78
N VAL A 112 -2.32 -4.41 21.61
CA VAL A 112 -3.25 -5.35 21.00
C VAL A 112 -2.50 -6.66 20.79
N SER A 113 -3.05 -7.79 21.25
CA SER A 113 -2.45 -9.10 20.96
C SER A 113 -2.64 -9.49 19.49
N PRO A 114 -1.89 -10.45 18.93
CA PRO A 114 -2.10 -10.89 17.56
C PRO A 114 -3.52 -11.42 17.28
N LEU A 115 -4.16 -12.06 18.27
CA LEU A 115 -5.53 -12.56 18.15
C LEU A 115 -6.55 -11.42 18.15
N ASP A 116 -6.41 -10.46 19.07
CA ASP A 116 -7.28 -9.29 19.13
C ASP A 116 -7.14 -8.42 17.87
N TYR A 117 -5.93 -8.37 17.31
CA TYR A 117 -5.68 -7.68 16.06
C TYR A 117 -6.40 -8.35 14.89
N LEU A 118 -6.41 -9.68 14.83
CA LEU A 118 -7.19 -10.43 13.83
C LEU A 118 -8.69 -10.19 14.00
N GLU A 119 -9.19 -10.21 15.24
CA GLU A 119 -10.59 -9.91 15.53
C GLU A 119 -10.95 -8.48 15.09
N MET A 120 -10.09 -7.50 15.38
CA MET A 120 -10.26 -6.11 14.93
C MET A 120 -10.34 -6.01 13.40
N LEU A 121 -9.52 -6.77 12.66
CA LEU A 121 -9.61 -6.82 11.20
C LEU A 121 -10.93 -7.42 10.73
N MET A 122 -11.38 -8.52 11.33
CA MET A 122 -12.66 -9.16 11.00
C MET A 122 -13.86 -8.27 11.30
N LEU A 123 -13.86 -7.59 12.45
CA LEU A 123 -14.90 -6.62 12.81
C LEU A 123 -14.90 -5.41 11.86
N GLY A 124 -13.72 -4.99 11.40
CA GLY A 124 -13.57 -3.92 10.41
C GLY A 124 -14.33 -4.20 9.11
N LEU A 125 -14.46 -5.46 8.68
CA LEU A 125 -15.22 -5.83 7.48
C LEU A 125 -16.72 -5.56 7.60
N LYS A 126 -17.26 -5.32 8.80
CA LYS A 126 -18.66 -4.88 8.97
C LYS A 126 -18.84 -3.40 8.60
N ASN A 127 -17.76 -2.62 8.53
CA ASN A 127 -17.81 -1.22 8.16
C ASN A 127 -17.89 -1.06 6.63
N PRO A 128 -18.92 -0.40 6.07
CA PRO A 128 -19.02 -0.15 4.63
C PRO A 128 -17.85 0.65 4.05
N GLY A 129 -17.23 1.52 4.85
CA GLY A 129 -16.01 2.23 4.44
C GLY A 129 -14.80 1.32 4.22
N ILE A 130 -14.86 0.06 4.67
CA ILE A 130 -13.79 -0.93 4.52
C ILE A 130 -14.15 -1.97 3.46
N TRP A 131 -15.29 -2.65 3.59
CA TRP A 131 -15.60 -3.76 2.69
C TRP A 131 -15.93 -3.31 1.26
N ILE A 132 -16.51 -2.12 1.06
CA ILE A 132 -16.83 -1.63 -0.29
C ILE A 132 -15.54 -1.40 -1.10
N PRO A 133 -14.55 -0.60 -0.63
CA PRO A 133 -13.27 -0.48 -1.32
C PRO A 133 -12.56 -1.82 -1.55
N GLU A 134 -12.63 -2.74 -0.59
CA GLU A 134 -12.04 -4.08 -0.72
C GLU A 134 -12.68 -4.88 -1.87
N CYS A 135 -14.01 -4.90 -1.96
CA CYS A 135 -14.73 -5.56 -3.05
C CYS A 135 -14.42 -4.94 -4.40
N ILE A 136 -14.35 -3.61 -4.49
CA ILE A 136 -14.01 -2.90 -5.73
C ILE A 136 -12.57 -3.23 -6.15
N GLY A 137 -11.62 -3.17 -5.19
CA GLY A 137 -10.24 -3.52 -5.42
C GLY A 137 -10.08 -4.95 -5.91
N LEU A 138 -10.74 -5.90 -5.24
CA LEU A 138 -10.73 -7.32 -5.62
C LEU A 138 -11.33 -7.54 -7.02
N ALA A 139 -12.50 -6.95 -7.30
CA ALA A 139 -13.14 -7.05 -8.61
C ALA A 139 -12.22 -6.52 -9.73
N TYR A 140 -11.54 -5.40 -9.48
CA TYR A 140 -10.58 -4.86 -10.44
C TYR A 140 -9.34 -5.74 -10.61
N LEU A 141 -8.81 -6.34 -9.54
CA LEU A 141 -7.68 -7.28 -9.62
C LEU A 141 -8.03 -8.51 -10.46
N ILE A 142 -9.24 -9.07 -10.29
CA ILE A 142 -9.74 -10.18 -11.10
C ILE A 142 -9.82 -9.78 -12.57
N TYR A 143 -10.42 -8.63 -12.85
CA TYR A 143 -10.51 -8.09 -14.21
C TYR A 143 -9.12 -7.84 -14.83
N PHE A 144 -8.20 -7.23 -14.09
CA PHE A 144 -6.84 -6.96 -14.53
C PHE A 144 -6.07 -8.26 -14.83
N ALA A 145 -6.23 -9.29 -13.99
CA ALA A 145 -5.64 -10.59 -14.22
C ALA A 145 -6.20 -11.25 -15.51
N ALA A 146 -7.51 -11.17 -15.73
CA ALA A 146 -8.15 -11.67 -16.94
C ALA A 146 -7.66 -10.95 -18.21
N GLU A 147 -7.54 -9.62 -18.17
CA GLU A 147 -7.02 -8.79 -19.26
C GLU A 147 -5.56 -9.16 -19.61
N ARG A 148 -4.74 -9.50 -18.60
CA ARG A 148 -3.31 -9.82 -18.77
C ARG A 148 -3.04 -11.29 -19.12
N LYS A 149 -4.00 -12.19 -18.91
CA LYS A 149 -3.87 -13.65 -19.11
C LYS A 149 -3.24 -14.05 -20.46
N PRO A 150 -3.63 -13.47 -21.62
CA PRO A 150 -3.04 -13.85 -22.91
C PRO A 150 -1.54 -13.53 -22.99
N ARG A 151 -1.12 -12.37 -22.44
CA ARG A 151 0.28 -11.93 -22.43
C ARG A 151 1.14 -12.81 -21.54
N ILE A 152 0.62 -13.20 -20.36
CA ILE A 152 1.31 -14.09 -19.43
C ILE A 152 1.51 -15.46 -20.07
N TYR A 153 0.46 -16.03 -20.67
CA TYR A 153 0.52 -17.33 -21.34
C TYR A 153 1.54 -17.33 -22.48
N ALA A 154 1.54 -16.29 -23.33
CA ALA A 154 2.53 -16.13 -24.39
C ALA A 154 3.97 -16.10 -23.85
N ARG A 155 4.21 -15.38 -22.74
CA ARG A 155 5.54 -15.30 -22.11
C ARG A 155 5.99 -16.65 -21.54
N ILE A 156 5.12 -17.37 -20.83
CA ILE A 156 5.43 -18.70 -20.30
C ILE A 156 5.77 -19.66 -21.43
N LYS A 157 4.96 -19.69 -22.51
CA LYS A 157 5.21 -20.54 -23.68
C LYS A 157 6.56 -20.23 -24.33
N SER A 158 6.95 -18.95 -24.40
CA SER A 158 8.24 -18.55 -24.96
C SER A 158 9.46 -18.98 -24.13
N ILE A 159 9.29 -19.09 -22.80
CA ILE A 159 10.35 -19.56 -21.89
C ILE A 159 10.47 -21.09 -21.98
N LEU A 160 9.34 -21.81 -22.05
CA LEU A 160 9.32 -23.27 -22.16
C LEU A 160 9.75 -23.81 -23.54
N ALA A 161 9.75 -22.97 -24.57
CA ALA A 161 10.21 -23.31 -25.92
C ALA A 161 11.72 -23.09 -26.13
N ARG A 162 12.46 -22.70 -25.07
CA ARG A 162 13.92 -22.62 -25.03
C ARG A 162 14.48 -23.79 -24.22
#